data_AF-A0A347UIJ9-F1
#
_entry.id   AF-A0A347UIJ9-F1
#
_cell.length_a   1.000
_cell.length_b   1.000
_cell.length_c   1.000
_cell.angle_alpha   90.00
_cell.angle_beta   90.00
_cell.angle_gamma   90.00
#
_symmetry.space_group_name_H-M   'P 1'
#
loop_
_entity.id
_entity.type
_entity.pdbx_description
1 polymer ?
#
loop_
_entity_poly.entity_id
_entity_poly.type
_entity_poly.pdbx_seq_one_letter_code
_entity_poly.pdbx_strand_id
1 'polypeptide(L)'
;MRDGGSPVCEVPMRIPTLTFALYLSFAGLAHATPPQTVEVRETLLGLNNTHMFVLRTLDDNMGLYTMRQTDVVLIARNRATNHDDQIWPVLRVKDLGPEVVETAELSRLETLPLPNRINPFDILLWRKARPLLGDRIRTADDLGIDQIWDASGLSVTVDNGGTTHGLQNDDIANLFKTSLNRTRKVLPPFFTEGGDMLADVEFSPETDCTSDGYTSLFEAGGENQKETWIARISCENDITMPKIEMFLVIPPTD
;
A
#
# COMPACT_ATOMS: atom_id res chain seq x y z
N MET A 1 -63.75 56.29 51.17
CA MET A 1 -63.47 56.62 49.76
C MET A 1 -61.98 56.88 49.64
N ARG A 2 -61.24 55.88 49.16
CA ARG A 2 -59.80 55.93 48.84
C ARG A 2 -59.65 55.08 47.58
N ASP A 3 -59.55 55.74 46.43
CA ASP A 3 -59.17 55.10 45.17
C ASP A 3 -57.66 55.23 45.01
N GLY A 4 -56.96 54.12 45.23
CA GLY A 4 -55.53 53.97 44.99
C GLY A 4 -55.31 53.32 43.63
N GLY A 5 -54.99 54.12 42.62
CA GLY A 5 -54.49 53.63 41.34
C GLY A 5 -53.00 53.34 41.43
N SER A 6 -52.60 52.08 41.23
CA SER A 6 -51.21 51.70 40.99
C SER A 6 -50.95 51.68 39.48
N PRO A 7 -49.85 52.32 38.99
CA PRO A 7 -49.46 52.23 37.60
C PRO A 7 -48.84 50.86 37.30
N VAL A 8 -49.26 50.26 36.19
CA VAL A 8 -48.68 49.05 35.60
C VAL A 8 -47.37 49.43 34.92
N CYS A 9 -46.25 48.88 35.41
CA CYS A 9 -44.96 48.95 34.73
C CYS A 9 -44.93 47.91 33.60
N GLU A 10 -45.13 48.33 32.35
CA GLU A 10 -44.80 47.51 31.18
C GLU A 10 -43.29 47.57 30.93
N VAL A 11 -42.61 46.43 31.09
CA VAL A 11 -41.20 46.28 30.68
C VAL A 11 -41.19 45.73 29.25
N PRO A 12 -40.65 46.46 28.25
CA PRO A 12 -40.56 45.95 26.90
C PRO A 12 -39.46 44.87 26.82
N MET A 13 -39.87 43.62 26.71
CA MET A 13 -38.98 42.48 26.42
C MET A 13 -38.57 42.55 24.95
N ARG A 14 -37.47 43.26 24.65
CA ARG A 14 -36.80 43.19 23.34
C ARG A 14 -36.06 41.86 23.24
N ILE A 15 -36.64 40.90 22.53
CA ILE A 15 -35.97 39.66 22.13
C ILE A 15 -34.89 40.04 21.10
N PRO A 16 -33.59 39.81 21.36
CA PRO A 16 -32.54 40.05 20.38
C PRO A 16 -32.55 38.92 19.35
N THR A 17 -33.28 39.10 18.25
CA THR A 17 -33.39 38.17 17.12
C THR A 17 -32.18 38.16 16.17
N LEU A 18 -31.01 38.64 16.59
CA LEU A 18 -29.88 38.92 15.67
C LEU A 18 -28.58 38.16 15.98
N THR A 19 -28.63 37.06 16.75
CA THR A 19 -27.42 36.33 17.16
C THR A 19 -27.55 34.81 16.99
N PHE A 20 -28.29 34.35 15.98
CA PHE A 20 -28.38 32.91 15.65
C PHE A 20 -27.86 32.56 14.25
N ALA A 21 -27.78 33.54 13.35
CA ALA A 21 -27.35 33.32 11.96
C ALA A 21 -25.82 33.17 11.77
N LEU A 22 -24.99 33.50 12.77
CA LEU A 22 -23.53 33.42 12.64
C LEU A 22 -22.93 32.07 13.06
N TYR A 23 -23.68 31.21 13.77
CA TYR A 23 -23.20 29.90 14.23
C TYR A 23 -23.40 28.76 13.22
N LEU A 24 -24.26 28.94 12.21
CA LEU A 24 -24.47 27.95 11.13
C LEU A 24 -23.37 27.98 10.07
N SER A 25 -22.51 29.00 10.06
CA SER A 25 -21.44 29.16 9.06
C SER A 25 -20.17 28.35 9.36
N PHE A 26 -20.11 27.65 10.49
CA PHE A 26 -18.99 26.76 10.86
C PHE A 26 -19.35 25.27 10.82
N ALA A 27 -20.50 24.91 10.24
CA ALA A 27 -20.71 23.54 9.81
C ALA A 27 -19.83 23.31 8.57
N GLY A 28 -18.55 23.01 8.81
CA GLY A 28 -17.69 22.45 7.77
C GLY A 28 -18.43 21.28 7.13
N LEU A 29 -18.34 21.16 5.81
CA LEU A 29 -18.90 20.03 5.06
C LEU A 29 -18.34 18.75 5.69
N ALA A 30 -19.13 18.10 6.54
CA ALA A 30 -18.82 16.77 7.02
C ALA A 30 -18.73 15.91 5.77
N HIS A 31 -17.51 15.54 5.38
CA HIS A 31 -17.29 14.60 4.29
C HIS A 31 -17.87 13.27 4.78
N ALA A 32 -19.08 12.97 4.32
CA ALA A 32 -19.87 11.84 4.82
C ALA A 32 -19.21 10.49 4.49
N THR A 33 -18.23 10.48 3.59
CA THR A 33 -17.44 9.32 3.17
C THR A 33 -15.95 9.64 3.29
N PRO A 34 -15.11 8.68 3.70
CA PRO A 34 -13.67 8.89 3.75
C PRO A 34 -13.10 9.00 2.32
N PRO A 35 -11.94 9.64 2.13
CA PRO A 35 -11.20 9.54 0.88
C PRO A 35 -10.96 8.07 0.51
N GLN A 36 -11.03 7.75 -0.79
CA GLN A 36 -10.66 6.42 -1.26
C GLN A 36 -9.15 6.24 -1.14
N THR A 37 -8.73 5.11 -0.56
CA THR A 37 -7.33 4.74 -0.38
C THR A 37 -7.12 3.29 -0.78
N VAL A 38 -5.96 3.00 -1.38
CA VAL A 38 -5.53 1.65 -1.77
C VAL A 38 -4.15 1.36 -1.20
N GLU A 39 -4.09 0.56 -0.14
CA GLU A 39 -2.81 0.08 0.41
C GLU A 39 -2.26 -1.05 -0.46
N VAL A 40 -0.95 -1.09 -0.64
CA VAL A 40 -0.25 -2.15 -1.38
C VAL A 40 0.75 -2.81 -0.46
N ARG A 41 0.66 -4.13 -0.35
CA ARG A 41 1.58 -4.92 0.48
C ARG A 41 2.09 -6.12 -0.31
N GLU A 42 3.40 -6.23 -0.46
CA GLU A 42 4.03 -7.41 -1.02
C GLU A 42 4.50 -8.40 0.05
N THR A 43 4.46 -9.68 -0.28
CA THR A 43 5.06 -10.77 0.47
C THR A 43 5.89 -11.62 -0.48
N LEU A 44 7.16 -11.82 -0.16
CA LEU A 44 8.05 -12.64 -0.97
C LEU A 44 7.73 -14.12 -0.77
N LEU A 45 7.36 -14.82 -1.84
CA LEU A 45 6.88 -16.20 -1.81
C LEU A 45 7.95 -17.21 -2.26
N GLY A 46 8.80 -16.83 -3.21
CA GLY A 46 9.76 -17.77 -3.79
C GLY A 46 10.79 -17.12 -4.71
N LEU A 47 11.82 -17.90 -5.07
CA LEU A 47 12.90 -17.47 -5.96
C LEU A 47 13.31 -18.58 -6.92
N ASN A 48 13.75 -18.19 -8.11
CA ASN A 48 14.60 -19.03 -8.96
C ASN A 48 15.78 -18.18 -9.50
N ASN A 49 16.52 -18.73 -10.47
CA ASN A 49 17.71 -18.09 -11.01
C ASN A 49 17.44 -16.76 -11.73
N THR A 50 16.20 -16.49 -12.14
CA THR A 50 15.87 -15.33 -12.99
C THR A 50 14.79 -14.44 -12.40
N HIS A 51 13.94 -14.96 -11.51
CA HIS A 51 12.79 -14.24 -10.98
C HIS A 51 12.69 -14.40 -9.47
N MET A 52 12.18 -13.33 -8.86
CA MET A 52 11.52 -13.41 -7.58
C MET A 52 10.02 -13.41 -7.75
N PHE A 53 9.36 -14.15 -6.87
CA PHE A 53 7.93 -14.34 -6.88
C PHE A 53 7.35 -13.66 -5.65
N VAL A 54 6.55 -12.62 -5.86
CA VAL A 54 5.91 -11.85 -4.79
C VAL A 54 4.40 -11.97 -4.90
N LEU A 55 3.73 -12.17 -3.77
CA LEU A 55 2.30 -11.96 -3.63
C LEU A 55 2.07 -10.50 -3.30
N ARG A 56 1.39 -9.78 -4.17
CA ARG A 56 0.95 -8.42 -3.93
C ARG A 56 -0.51 -8.43 -3.52
N THR A 57 -0.80 -7.85 -2.36
CA THR A 57 -2.14 -7.58 -1.86
C THR A 57 -2.44 -6.10 -2.05
N LEU A 58 -3.60 -5.78 -2.62
CA LEU A 58 -4.14 -4.44 -2.72
C LEU A 58 -5.39 -4.38 -1.83
N ASP A 59 -5.39 -3.50 -0.82
CA ASP A 59 -6.52 -3.30 0.10
C ASP A 59 -7.14 -1.91 -0.16
N ASP A 60 -8.31 -1.91 -0.81
CA ASP A 60 -9.02 -0.70 -1.24
C ASP A 60 -10.22 -0.47 -0.31
N ASN A 61 -10.28 0.67 0.38
CA ASN A 61 -11.41 1.02 1.23
C ASN A 61 -12.67 1.41 0.44
N MET A 62 -12.59 1.49 -0.89
CA MET A 62 -13.66 1.88 -1.80
C MET A 62 -14.30 3.24 -1.49
N GLY A 63 -13.59 4.12 -0.77
CA GLY A 63 -14.16 5.39 -0.28
C GLY A 63 -15.25 5.20 0.78
N LEU A 64 -15.22 4.10 1.54
CA LEU A 64 -16.18 3.74 2.57
C LEU A 64 -15.46 3.36 3.87
N TYR A 65 -16.09 3.62 5.02
CA TYR A 65 -15.48 3.37 6.33
C TYR A 65 -15.42 1.88 6.70
N THR A 66 -16.39 1.10 6.23
CA THR A 66 -16.63 -0.28 6.71
C THR A 66 -16.44 -1.33 5.64
N MET A 67 -16.41 -0.94 4.36
CA MET A 67 -16.27 -1.85 3.23
C MET A 67 -14.84 -1.86 2.72
N ARG A 68 -14.39 -3.02 2.24
CA ARG A 68 -13.07 -3.17 1.64
C ARG A 68 -13.12 -4.11 0.46
N GLN A 69 -12.28 -3.86 -0.54
CA GLN A 69 -11.94 -4.83 -1.56
C GLN A 69 -10.48 -5.23 -1.42
N THR A 70 -10.23 -6.53 -1.32
CA THR A 70 -8.89 -7.10 -1.29
C THR A 70 -8.63 -7.85 -2.59
N ASP A 71 -7.66 -7.37 -3.34
CA ASP A 71 -7.14 -8.01 -4.54
C ASP A 71 -5.77 -8.64 -4.25
N VAL A 72 -5.54 -9.86 -4.73
CA VAL A 72 -4.24 -10.53 -4.60
C VAL A 72 -3.76 -10.98 -5.98
N VAL A 73 -2.53 -10.62 -6.31
CA VAL A 73 -1.84 -11.09 -7.52
C VAL A 73 -0.52 -11.74 -7.17
N LEU A 74 -0.12 -12.74 -7.94
CA LEU A 74 1.24 -13.26 -7.97
C LEU A 74 2.01 -12.53 -9.06
N ILE A 75 3.21 -12.05 -8.75
CA ILE A 75 4.09 -11.37 -9.70
C ILE A 75 5.38 -12.16 -9.80
N ALA A 76 5.82 -12.43 -11.03
CA ALA A 76 7.19 -12.86 -11.31
C ALA A 76 8.01 -11.63 -11.71
N ARG A 77 8.79 -11.09 -10.77
CA ARG A 77 9.67 -9.94 -10.99
C ARG A 77 11.06 -10.40 -11.38
N ASN A 78 11.55 -9.89 -12.50
CA ASN A 78 12.86 -10.23 -13.05
C ASN A 78 13.98 -9.72 -12.13
N ARG A 79 14.91 -10.59 -11.76
CA ARG A 79 15.99 -10.26 -10.83
C ARG A 79 17.04 -9.33 -11.41
N ALA A 80 17.19 -9.28 -12.74
CA ALA A 80 18.18 -8.43 -13.39
C ALA A 80 17.66 -7.01 -13.65
N THR A 81 16.34 -6.85 -13.87
CA THR A 81 15.76 -5.58 -14.33
C THR A 81 14.72 -4.99 -13.39
N ASN A 82 14.32 -5.70 -12.34
CA ASN A 82 13.16 -5.36 -11.50
C ASN A 82 11.81 -5.25 -12.22
N HIS A 83 11.73 -5.63 -13.50
CA HIS A 83 10.47 -5.57 -14.22
C HIS A 83 9.56 -6.77 -13.88
N ASP A 84 8.26 -6.50 -13.76
CA ASP A 84 7.23 -7.52 -13.54
C ASP A 84 6.95 -8.31 -14.82
N ASP A 85 7.78 -9.29 -15.20
CA ASP A 85 7.61 -10.00 -16.47
C ASP A 85 6.22 -10.64 -16.63
N GLN A 86 5.64 -11.15 -15.54
CA GLN A 86 4.31 -11.77 -15.52
C GLN A 86 3.56 -11.45 -14.23
N ILE A 87 2.24 -11.27 -14.33
CA ILE A 87 1.32 -11.02 -13.21
C ILE A 87 0.11 -11.93 -13.39
N TRP A 88 -0.27 -12.66 -12.34
CA TRP A 88 -1.43 -13.55 -12.33
C TRP A 88 -2.42 -13.20 -11.23
N PRO A 89 -3.73 -13.14 -11.52
CA PRO A 89 -4.75 -13.00 -10.50
C PRO A 89 -4.82 -14.23 -9.58
N VAL A 90 -4.85 -14.01 -8.26
CA VAL A 90 -4.92 -15.09 -7.25
C VAL A 90 -6.24 -15.05 -6.49
N LEU A 91 -6.68 -13.87 -6.08
CA LEU A 91 -7.89 -13.69 -5.28
C LEU A 91 -8.46 -12.29 -5.49
N ARG A 92 -9.78 -12.19 -5.39
CA ARG A 92 -10.51 -10.93 -5.26
C ARG A 92 -11.68 -11.15 -4.31
N VAL A 93 -11.70 -10.42 -3.21
CA VAL A 93 -12.72 -10.51 -2.17
C VAL A 93 -13.22 -9.12 -1.83
N LYS A 94 -14.52 -9.01 -1.56
CA LYS A 94 -15.16 -7.83 -1.01
C LYS A 94 -15.65 -8.13 0.39
N ASP A 95 -15.23 -7.34 1.37
CA ASP A 95 -15.78 -7.31 2.72
C ASP A 95 -16.85 -6.21 2.76
N LEU A 96 -18.10 -6.60 3.01
CA LEU A 96 -19.24 -5.69 3.13
C LEU A 96 -19.31 -5.01 4.51
N GLY A 97 -18.40 -5.35 5.42
CA GLY A 97 -18.26 -4.73 6.73
C GLY A 97 -18.98 -5.48 7.85
N PRO A 98 -18.72 -5.09 9.11
CA PRO A 98 -19.21 -5.81 10.29
C PRO A 98 -20.72 -5.67 10.53
N GLU A 99 -21.38 -4.71 9.86
CA GLU A 99 -22.82 -4.48 10.01
C GLU A 99 -23.66 -5.49 9.21
N VAL A 100 -23.04 -6.21 8.27
CA VAL A 100 -23.74 -7.26 7.52
C VAL A 100 -24.01 -8.46 8.41
N VAL A 101 -25.29 -8.71 8.63
CA VAL A 101 -25.77 -9.92 9.29
C VAL A 101 -25.77 -11.06 8.27
N GLU A 102 -24.93 -12.06 8.51
CA GLU A 102 -24.83 -13.23 7.63
C GLU A 102 -26.15 -14.01 7.60
N THR A 103 -26.65 -14.28 6.39
CA THR A 103 -27.80 -15.17 6.13
C THR A 103 -27.40 -16.25 5.13
N ALA A 104 -28.33 -17.15 4.78
CA ALA A 104 -28.08 -18.14 3.73
C ALA A 104 -27.85 -17.49 2.35
N GLU A 105 -28.36 -16.28 2.14
CA GLU A 105 -28.32 -15.53 0.89
C GLU A 105 -27.31 -14.37 0.90
N LEU A 106 -26.82 -13.96 2.07
CA LEU A 106 -25.93 -12.82 2.24
C LEU A 106 -24.73 -13.19 3.12
N SER A 107 -23.54 -13.16 2.54
CA SER A 107 -22.27 -13.33 3.27
C SER A 107 -21.61 -11.97 3.42
N ARG A 108 -20.97 -11.73 4.57
CA ARG A 108 -20.13 -10.54 4.78
C ARG A 108 -18.97 -10.50 3.77
N LEU A 109 -18.39 -11.65 3.50
CA LEU A 109 -17.31 -11.80 2.53
C LEU A 109 -17.88 -12.35 1.21
N GLU A 110 -17.70 -11.59 0.15
CA GLU A 110 -18.08 -11.96 -1.21
C GLU A 110 -16.82 -12.20 -2.05
N THR A 111 -16.65 -13.41 -2.58
CA THR A 111 -15.58 -13.65 -3.57
C THR A 111 -16.07 -13.20 -4.94
N LEU A 112 -15.42 -12.19 -5.51
CA LEU A 112 -15.84 -11.66 -6.81
C LEU A 112 -15.24 -12.50 -7.96
N PRO A 113 -15.89 -12.53 -9.14
CA PRO A 113 -15.36 -13.24 -10.29
C PRO A 113 -13.95 -12.78 -10.68
N LEU A 114 -13.07 -13.74 -10.92
CA LEU A 114 -11.68 -13.50 -11.29
C LEU A 114 -11.28 -14.41 -12.45
N PRO A 115 -11.25 -13.91 -13.70
CA PRO A 115 -10.85 -14.73 -14.83
C PRO A 115 -9.39 -15.16 -14.67
N ASN A 116 -9.09 -16.40 -15.07
CA ASN A 116 -7.73 -16.96 -15.02
C ASN A 116 -7.11 -16.96 -13.62
N ARG A 117 -7.93 -17.10 -12.57
CA ARG A 117 -7.44 -17.32 -11.21
C ARG A 117 -6.47 -18.51 -11.18
N ILE A 118 -5.30 -18.31 -10.56
CA ILE A 118 -4.32 -19.37 -10.35
C ILE A 118 -4.12 -19.69 -8.87
N ASN A 119 -3.56 -20.86 -8.60
CA ASN A 119 -2.93 -21.17 -7.32
C ASN A 119 -1.44 -20.79 -7.42
N PRO A 120 -0.93 -19.90 -6.55
CA PRO A 120 0.45 -19.40 -6.68
C PRO A 120 1.51 -20.50 -6.53
N PHE A 121 1.23 -21.55 -5.77
CA PHE A 121 2.17 -22.66 -5.59
C PHE A 121 2.32 -23.53 -6.84
N ASP A 122 1.28 -23.62 -7.68
CA ASP A 122 1.36 -24.33 -8.96
C ASP A 122 2.30 -23.57 -9.92
N ILE A 123 2.28 -22.24 -9.89
CA ILE A 123 3.20 -21.40 -10.68
C ILE A 123 4.64 -21.56 -10.17
N LEU A 124 4.86 -21.56 -8.86
CA LEU A 124 6.21 -21.80 -8.30
C LEU A 124 6.74 -23.16 -8.75
N LEU A 125 5.95 -24.22 -8.64
CA LEU A 125 6.33 -25.55 -9.07
C LEU A 125 6.67 -25.59 -10.57
N TRP A 126 5.81 -25.04 -11.41
CA TRP A 126 6.02 -24.95 -12.86
C TRP A 126 7.29 -24.17 -13.21
N ARG A 127 7.55 -23.06 -12.53
CA ARG A 127 8.75 -22.22 -12.72
C ARG A 127 10.00 -22.76 -12.03
N LYS A 128 9.90 -23.94 -11.39
CA LYS A 128 10.97 -24.56 -10.58
C LYS A 128 11.54 -23.58 -9.55
N ALA A 129 10.66 -22.75 -8.99
CA ALA A 129 11.00 -21.79 -7.96
C ALA A 129 10.98 -22.47 -6.60
N ARG A 130 11.95 -22.12 -5.77
CA ARG A 130 12.03 -22.57 -4.39
C ARG A 130 11.16 -21.65 -3.53
N PRO A 131 10.20 -22.18 -2.76
CA PRO A 131 9.43 -21.36 -1.84
C PRO A 131 10.33 -20.85 -0.72
N LEU A 132 10.10 -19.62 -0.29
CA LEU A 132 10.75 -19.05 0.88
C LEU A 132 9.85 -19.32 2.08
N LEU A 133 10.22 -20.32 2.87
CA LEU A 133 9.51 -20.72 4.08
C LEU A 133 10.36 -20.33 5.29
N GLY A 134 9.82 -19.48 6.16
CA GLY A 134 10.35 -19.18 7.49
C GLY A 134 11.78 -18.60 7.53
N ASP A 135 12.43 -18.83 8.67
CA ASP A 135 13.65 -18.33 9.34
C ASP A 135 14.94 -18.15 8.50
N ARG A 136 14.84 -18.13 7.18
CA ARG A 136 15.95 -17.99 6.22
C ARG A 136 16.06 -16.59 5.63
N ILE A 137 15.22 -15.67 6.09
CA ILE A 137 15.46 -14.24 5.99
C ILE A 137 16.36 -13.90 7.16
N ARG A 138 17.64 -13.70 6.88
CA ARG A 138 18.56 -13.12 7.85
C ARG A 138 18.43 -11.60 7.72
N THR A 139 18.61 -10.86 8.80
CA THR A 139 18.46 -9.39 8.77
C THR A 139 19.80 -8.73 8.41
N ALA A 140 19.80 -7.44 8.08
CA ALA A 140 21.03 -6.67 7.80
C ALA A 140 22.03 -6.75 8.98
N ASP A 141 21.50 -6.79 10.20
CA ASP A 141 22.28 -6.91 11.44
C ASP A 141 23.05 -8.24 11.55
N ASP A 142 22.54 -9.32 10.93
CA ASP A 142 23.21 -10.63 10.92
C ASP A 142 24.43 -10.66 9.97
N LEU A 143 24.64 -9.60 9.18
CA LEU A 143 25.64 -9.53 8.12
C LEU A 143 26.72 -8.48 8.25
N GLY A 144 26.54 -7.48 9.11
CA GLY A 144 27.38 -6.28 9.02
C GLY A 144 27.14 -5.52 7.71
N ILE A 145 25.90 -5.50 7.21
CA ILE A 145 25.53 -4.60 6.10
C ILE A 145 25.36 -3.19 6.65
N ASP A 146 26.11 -2.26 6.07
CA ASP A 146 25.83 -0.83 6.22
C ASP A 146 24.91 -0.38 5.09
N GLN A 147 23.84 0.30 5.47
CA GLN A 147 22.88 0.85 4.53
C GLN A 147 22.75 2.35 4.70
N ILE A 148 22.67 3.04 3.57
CA ILE A 148 22.41 4.48 3.50
C ILE A 148 21.24 4.70 2.56
N TRP A 149 20.21 5.40 3.06
CA TRP A 149 19.17 5.99 2.23
C TRP A 149 19.34 7.51 2.30
N ASP A 150 19.60 8.14 1.15
CA ASP A 150 19.81 9.58 1.06
C ASP A 150 19.14 10.18 -0.19
N ALA A 151 19.49 11.44 -0.50
CA ALA A 151 18.95 12.15 -1.65
C ALA A 151 19.29 11.50 -3.01
N SER A 152 20.35 10.68 -3.09
CA SER A 152 20.70 9.92 -4.29
C SER A 152 19.91 8.61 -4.38
N GLY A 153 19.62 8.01 -3.23
CA GLY A 153 18.74 6.86 -3.11
C GLY A 153 19.25 5.83 -2.13
N LEU A 154 18.99 4.57 -2.46
CA LEU A 154 19.33 3.42 -1.63
C LEU A 154 20.73 2.91 -1.99
N SER A 155 21.64 2.90 -1.03
CA SER A 155 22.97 2.30 -1.14
C SER A 155 23.18 1.22 -0.08
N VAL A 156 23.80 0.11 -0.47
CA VAL A 156 24.13 -1.02 0.40
C VAL A 156 25.63 -1.32 0.28
N THR A 157 26.28 -1.42 1.44
CA THR A 157 27.70 -1.75 1.59
C THR A 157 27.83 -3.05 2.36
N VAL A 158 28.65 -3.96 1.83
CA VAL A 158 28.94 -5.26 2.45
C VAL A 158 30.43 -5.27 2.83
N ASP A 159 30.74 -5.31 4.12
CA ASP A 159 32.07 -5.41 4.74
C ASP A 159 33.23 -4.54 4.15
N ASN A 160 33.67 -3.52 4.92
CA ASN A 160 34.99 -2.86 4.88
C ASN A 160 35.58 -2.36 3.52
N GLY A 161 34.82 -2.32 2.42
CA GLY A 161 35.35 -2.03 1.08
C GLY A 161 34.69 -0.91 0.25
N GLY A 162 33.51 -0.40 0.64
CA GLY A 162 32.74 0.63 -0.09
C GLY A 162 31.39 0.11 -0.61
N THR A 163 30.51 1.02 -1.07
CA THR A 163 29.20 0.68 -1.63
C THR A 163 29.35 -0.32 -2.77
N THR A 164 28.66 -1.46 -2.69
CA THR A 164 28.70 -2.50 -3.72
C THR A 164 27.39 -2.59 -4.50
N HIS A 165 26.30 -2.03 -3.98
CA HIS A 165 24.96 -2.09 -4.57
C HIS A 165 24.17 -0.81 -4.34
N GLY A 166 23.29 -0.45 -5.27
CA GLY A 166 22.42 0.70 -5.09
C GLY A 166 21.28 0.83 -6.10
N LEU A 167 20.28 1.61 -5.72
CA LEU A 167 19.15 2.04 -6.55
C LEU A 167 18.96 3.54 -6.40
N GLN A 168 18.90 4.25 -7.52
CA GLN A 168 18.63 5.69 -7.51
C GLN A 168 17.15 5.95 -7.19
N ASN A 169 16.86 7.09 -6.55
CA ASN A 169 15.48 7.48 -6.24
C ASN A 169 14.57 7.48 -7.49
N ASP A 170 15.04 8.03 -8.61
CA ASP A 170 14.30 8.03 -9.88
C ASP A 170 13.98 6.62 -10.40
N ASP A 171 14.88 5.65 -10.18
CA ASP A 171 14.67 4.27 -10.60
C ASP A 171 13.63 3.58 -9.69
N ILE A 172 13.74 3.75 -8.38
CA ILE A 172 12.75 3.24 -7.39
C ILE A 172 11.37 3.77 -7.76
N ALA A 173 11.30 5.07 -8.00
CA ALA A 173 10.14 5.75 -8.47
C ALA A 173 9.53 5.08 -9.72
N ASN A 174 10.29 5.04 -10.81
CA ASN A 174 9.82 4.47 -12.07
C ASN A 174 9.39 3.00 -11.95
N LEU A 175 10.08 2.21 -11.12
CA LEU A 175 9.75 0.81 -10.85
C LEU A 175 8.40 0.68 -10.13
N PHE A 176 8.15 1.49 -9.08
CA PHE A 176 6.86 1.51 -8.38
C PHE A 176 5.73 1.84 -9.34
N LYS A 177 5.80 2.98 -10.04
CA LYS A 177 4.76 3.41 -10.98
C LYS A 177 4.52 2.40 -12.09
N THR A 178 5.58 1.85 -12.69
CA THR A 178 5.44 0.86 -13.76
C THR A 178 4.79 -0.42 -13.25
N SER A 179 5.22 -0.91 -12.09
CA SER A 179 4.72 -2.14 -11.49
C SER A 179 3.24 -2.03 -11.07
N LEU A 180 2.85 -0.93 -10.43
CA LEU A 180 1.46 -0.66 -10.04
C LEU A 180 0.55 -0.54 -11.25
N ASN A 181 0.99 0.21 -12.27
CA ASN A 181 0.26 0.32 -13.54
C ASN A 181 0.08 -1.03 -14.25
N ARG A 182 1.11 -1.88 -14.26
CA ARG A 182 1.00 -3.24 -14.81
C ARG A 182 0.02 -4.10 -14.02
N THR A 183 0.02 -3.97 -12.69
CA THR A 183 -0.95 -4.67 -11.84
C THR A 183 -2.37 -4.25 -12.17
N ARG A 184 -2.65 -2.96 -12.30
CA ARG A 184 -3.98 -2.45 -12.66
C ARG A 184 -4.42 -2.81 -14.08
N LYS A 185 -3.49 -2.94 -15.03
CA LYS A 185 -3.80 -3.48 -16.37
C LYS A 185 -4.27 -4.93 -16.32
N VAL A 186 -3.70 -5.75 -15.43
CA VAL A 186 -4.07 -7.17 -15.29
C VAL A 186 -5.30 -7.34 -14.41
N LEU A 187 -5.42 -6.53 -13.37
CA LEU A 187 -6.48 -6.59 -12.38
C LEU A 187 -7.02 -5.18 -12.13
N PRO A 188 -7.84 -4.65 -13.06
CA PRO A 188 -8.42 -3.31 -12.92
C PRO A 188 -9.35 -3.26 -11.71
N PRO A 189 -9.56 -2.07 -11.09
CA PRO A 189 -10.50 -1.93 -10.00
C PRO A 189 -11.87 -2.48 -10.39
N PHE A 190 -12.52 -3.21 -9.47
CA PHE A 190 -13.86 -3.73 -9.74
C PHE A 190 -14.92 -2.65 -9.53
N PHE A 191 -14.67 -1.70 -8.64
CA PHE A 191 -15.50 -0.52 -8.39
C PHE A 191 -14.68 0.75 -8.65
N THR A 192 -15.25 1.72 -9.36
CA THR A 192 -14.61 3.00 -9.68
C THR A 192 -15.59 4.15 -9.43
N GLU A 193 -15.88 4.46 -8.18
CA GLU A 193 -16.63 5.69 -7.87
C GLU A 193 -15.70 6.92 -7.80
N GLY A 194 -14.40 6.73 -7.51
CA GLY A 194 -13.42 7.81 -7.35
C GLY A 194 -12.23 7.80 -8.33
N GLY A 195 -12.19 6.90 -9.31
CA GLY A 195 -11.02 6.67 -10.17
C GLY A 195 -10.06 5.62 -9.61
N ASP A 196 -8.99 5.31 -10.35
CA ASP A 196 -7.99 4.34 -9.91
C ASP A 196 -6.85 5.06 -9.18
N MET A 197 -6.85 4.97 -7.84
CA MET A 197 -5.83 5.60 -6.99
C MET A 197 -4.40 5.12 -7.27
N LEU A 198 -4.23 3.99 -7.99
CA LEU A 198 -2.92 3.46 -8.34
C LEU A 198 -2.44 3.82 -9.75
N ALA A 199 -3.28 4.43 -10.59
CA ALA A 199 -2.92 4.76 -11.97
C ALA A 199 -1.96 5.97 -12.04
N ASP A 200 -2.16 6.96 -11.18
CA ASP A 200 -1.46 8.25 -11.18
C ASP A 200 -0.67 8.48 -9.88
N VAL A 201 -0.16 7.41 -9.26
CA VAL A 201 0.68 7.55 -8.07
C VAL A 201 1.97 8.28 -8.46
N GLU A 202 2.18 9.42 -7.82
CA GLU A 202 3.45 10.12 -7.76
C GLU A 202 4.01 9.93 -6.35
N PHE A 203 5.27 9.51 -6.28
CA PHE A 203 6.05 9.43 -5.05
C PHE A 203 7.29 10.30 -5.26
N SER A 204 7.77 10.91 -4.19
CA SER A 204 9.14 11.37 -4.10
C SER A 204 9.87 10.46 -3.12
N PRO A 205 10.69 9.49 -3.60
CA PRO A 205 11.29 8.50 -2.69
C PRO A 205 12.20 9.08 -1.61
N GLU A 206 12.68 10.31 -1.80
CA GLU A 206 13.48 11.01 -0.80
C GLU A 206 12.68 11.51 0.41
N THR A 207 11.38 11.77 0.26
CA THR A 207 10.50 12.28 1.34
C THR A 207 9.42 11.31 1.75
N ASP A 208 8.92 10.50 0.81
CA ASP A 208 7.74 9.66 1.00
C ASP A 208 8.12 8.20 1.31
N CYS A 209 9.36 7.81 1.04
CA CYS A 209 9.80 6.44 1.27
C CYS A 209 10.69 6.35 2.49
N THR A 210 10.35 5.40 3.34
CA THR A 210 11.20 4.96 4.43
C THR A 210 11.67 3.54 4.12
N SER A 211 12.77 3.21 4.77
CA SER A 211 13.28 1.86 4.81
C SER A 211 13.10 1.30 6.22
N ASP A 212 11.84 1.09 6.61
CA ASP A 212 11.48 0.65 7.97
C ASP A 212 11.71 -0.84 8.24
N GLY A 213 12.25 -1.59 7.27
CA GLY A 213 12.51 -3.01 7.43
C GLY A 213 13.27 -3.63 6.29
N TYR A 214 14.55 -3.92 6.51
CA TYR A 214 15.37 -4.69 5.59
C TYR A 214 15.05 -6.17 5.71
N THR A 215 14.64 -6.74 4.59
CA THR A 215 14.69 -8.19 4.39
C THR A 215 15.88 -8.44 3.48
N SER A 216 17.10 -8.52 4.04
CA SER A 216 18.24 -9.01 3.26
C SER A 216 17.99 -10.49 2.99
N LEU A 217 17.62 -10.82 1.75
CA LEU A 217 17.53 -12.22 1.39
C LEU A 217 18.93 -12.76 1.08
N PHE A 218 19.46 -13.53 2.02
CA PHE A 218 20.65 -14.31 1.77
C PHE A 218 20.33 -15.51 0.87
N GLU A 219 20.95 -15.54 -0.30
CA GLU A 219 21.15 -16.81 -1.01
C GLU A 219 22.45 -17.46 -0.51
N ALA A 220 22.36 -18.40 0.41
CA ALA A 220 23.47 -19.32 0.67
C ALA A 220 23.64 -20.28 -0.53
N GLY A 221 24.78 -20.24 -1.23
CA GLY A 221 25.08 -21.25 -2.26
C GLY A 221 26.21 -20.99 -3.27
N GLY A 222 27.47 -21.28 -2.90
CA GLY A 222 28.49 -21.87 -3.80
C GLY A 222 29.53 -20.96 -4.47
N GLU A 223 30.62 -21.57 -4.96
CA GLU A 223 31.90 -20.95 -5.42
C GLU A 223 31.84 -20.02 -6.66
N ASN A 224 30.65 -19.66 -7.19
CA ASN A 224 30.49 -18.74 -8.33
C ASN A 224 29.23 -17.86 -8.20
N GLN A 225 29.01 -17.25 -7.03
CA GLN A 225 27.83 -16.42 -6.75
C GLN A 225 27.99 -14.97 -7.24
N LYS A 226 27.01 -14.49 -8.02
CA LYS A 226 26.70 -13.06 -8.08
C LYS A 226 25.69 -12.77 -6.97
N GLU A 227 26.08 -11.97 -5.99
CA GLU A 227 25.19 -11.57 -4.90
C GLU A 227 24.01 -10.75 -5.46
N THR A 228 22.80 -11.08 -5.04
CA THR A 228 21.58 -10.34 -5.39
C THR A 228 20.93 -9.89 -4.10
N TRP A 229 20.89 -8.58 -3.88
CA TRP A 229 20.24 -8.00 -2.70
C TRP A 229 18.79 -7.69 -3.02
N ILE A 230 17.90 -7.86 -2.04
CA ILE A 230 16.49 -7.50 -2.16
C ILE A 230 16.17 -6.57 -0.99
N ALA A 231 15.55 -5.43 -1.25
CA ALA A 231 15.02 -4.52 -0.24
C ALA A 231 13.50 -4.56 -0.25
N ARG A 232 12.88 -4.51 0.93
CA ARG A 232 11.48 -4.11 1.07
C ARG A 232 11.47 -2.60 1.27
N ILE A 233 10.89 -1.90 0.32
CA ILE A 233 10.77 -0.44 0.35
C ILE A 233 9.32 -0.12 0.70
N SER A 234 9.13 0.74 1.69
CA SER A 234 7.82 1.21 2.13
C SER A 234 7.72 2.70 1.82
N CYS A 235 6.68 3.09 1.10
CA CYS A 235 6.39 4.49 0.86
C CYS A 235 5.00 4.84 1.38
N GLU A 236 4.91 5.94 2.13
CA GLU A 236 3.69 6.46 2.74
C GLU A 236 3.81 7.99 2.83
N ASN A 237 2.74 8.70 2.50
CA ASN A 237 2.69 10.14 2.66
C ASN A 237 1.35 10.53 3.31
N ASP A 238 1.44 11.20 4.46
CA ASP A 238 0.32 11.61 5.33
C ASP A 238 -0.78 12.41 4.62
N ILE A 239 -0.52 12.95 3.43
CA ILE A 239 -1.44 13.84 2.70
C ILE A 239 -2.21 13.10 1.60
N THR A 240 -1.55 12.21 0.85
CA THR A 240 -2.08 11.73 -0.44
C THR A 240 -1.90 10.25 -0.71
N MET A 241 -1.05 9.55 0.05
CA MET A 241 -0.62 8.20 -0.33
C MET A 241 -0.74 7.20 0.82
N PRO A 242 -1.68 6.25 0.72
CA PRO A 242 -1.69 5.09 1.62
C PRO A 242 -0.43 4.26 1.43
N LYS A 243 -0.11 3.44 2.42
CA LYS A 243 1.12 2.65 2.45
C LYS A 243 1.29 1.75 1.21
N ILE A 244 2.43 1.87 0.54
CA ILE A 244 2.87 1.03 -0.58
C ILE A 244 4.17 0.33 -0.20
N GLU A 245 4.13 -0.98 -0.07
CA GLU A 245 5.29 -1.82 0.23
C GLU A 245 5.61 -2.75 -0.93
N MET A 246 6.83 -2.65 -1.47
CA MET A 246 7.31 -3.47 -2.58
C MET A 246 8.71 -4.02 -2.33
N PHE A 247 8.99 -5.22 -2.84
CA PHE A 247 10.32 -5.80 -2.86
C PHE A 247 11.06 -5.44 -4.15
N LEU A 248 12.22 -4.80 -4.06
CA LEU A 248 13.08 -4.52 -5.23
C LEU A 248 14.42 -5.22 -5.08
N VAL A 249 14.97 -5.73 -6.17
CA VAL A 249 16.36 -6.16 -6.27
C VAL A 249 17.27 -4.94 -6.34
N ILE A 250 18.34 -4.92 -5.54
CA ILE A 250 19.35 -3.87 -5.57
C ILE A 250 20.51 -4.34 -6.46
N PRO A 251 20.70 -3.76 -7.65
CA PRO A 251 21.77 -4.15 -8.56
C PRO A 251 23.14 -3.73 -7.99
N PRO A 252 24.22 -4.38 -8.43
CA PRO A 252 25.58 -3.93 -8.11
C PRO A 252 25.83 -2.53 -8.69
N THR A 253 26.58 -1.71 -7.96
CA THR A 253 27.13 -0.46 -8.48
C THR A 253 28.40 -0.78 -9.26
N ASP A 254 28.44 -0.34 -10.52
CA ASP A 254 29.66 -0.43 -11.36
C ASP A 254 30.80 0.47 -10.84
#